data_AF-A0A7W1Z2P9-F1
#
_entry.id   AF-A0A7W1Z2P9-F1
#
_cell.length_a   1.000
_cell.length_b   1.000
_cell.length_c   1.000
_cell.angle_alpha   90.00
_cell.angle_beta   90.00
_cell.angle_gamma   90.00
#
_symmetry.space_group_name_H-M   'P 1'
#
loop_
_entity.id
_entity.type
_entity.pdbx_description
1 polymer ?
#
loop_
_entity_poly.entity_id
_entity_poly.type
_entity_poly.pdbx_seq_one_letter_code
_entity_poly.pdbx_strand_id
1 'polypeptide(L)'
;MPWIHAQQKILRKITQGTDLNSSDTAYRTVLEVRADISSTRYEYKKEIGFIVRIGENSSIKIPLTMLETCYGALSLHGNYDGKFFRNHYPLQAKDHPCHVHTVGQVFVVAGLAKRTGNSYRQ
;
A
#
# COMPACT_ATOMS: atom_id res chain seq x y z
N MET A 1 -3.14 17.33 1.41
CA MET A 1 -4.04 16.80 2.46
C MET A 1 -3.18 16.19 3.59
N PRO A 2 -3.40 16.52 4.87
CA PRO A 2 -2.67 15.92 6.00
C PRO A 2 -2.87 14.40 6.11
N TRP A 3 -1.91 13.69 6.69
CA TRP A 3 -1.95 12.22 6.82
C TRP A 3 -3.21 11.72 7.51
N ILE A 4 -3.65 12.33 8.62
CA ILE A 4 -4.84 11.90 9.35
C ILE A 4 -6.11 11.83 8.47
N HIS A 5 -6.27 12.78 7.55
CA HIS A 5 -7.41 12.77 6.62
C HIS A 5 -7.23 11.73 5.51
N ALA A 6 -6.01 11.53 5.03
CA ALA A 6 -5.70 10.48 4.06
C ALA A 6 -5.94 9.09 4.66
N GLN A 7 -5.49 8.87 5.90
CA GLN A 7 -5.71 7.66 6.68
C GLN A 7 -7.20 7.36 6.86
N GLN A 8 -8.00 8.35 7.26
CA GLN A 8 -9.45 8.19 7.38
C GLN A 8 -10.10 7.81 6.03
N LYS A 9 -9.65 8.43 4.93
CA LYS A 9 -10.16 8.13 3.59
C LYS A 9 -9.80 6.70 3.17
N ILE A 10 -8.56 6.27 3.43
CA ILE A 10 -8.10 4.89 3.20
C ILE A 10 -8.95 3.92 4.00
N LEU A 11 -9.07 4.08 5.32
CA LEU A 11 -9.81 3.16 6.19
C LEU A 11 -11.31 3.09 5.86
N ARG A 12 -11.89 4.17 5.33
CA ARG A 12 -13.30 4.18 4.87
C ARG A 12 -13.49 3.48 3.53
N LYS A 13 -12.50 3.54 2.63
CA LYS A 13 -12.61 3.04 1.24
C LYS A 13 -12.06 1.64 1.06
N ILE A 14 -11.08 1.26 1.89
CA ILE A 14 -10.36 0.00 1.79
C ILE A 14 -10.87 -0.92 2.90
N THR A 15 -11.73 -1.84 2.52
CA THR A 15 -12.34 -2.85 3.39
C THR A 15 -11.95 -4.24 2.91
N GLN A 16 -12.31 -5.27 3.67
CA GLN A 16 -12.21 -6.65 3.19
C GLN A 16 -12.99 -6.79 1.87
N GLY A 17 -12.39 -7.50 0.91
CA GLY A 17 -12.93 -7.69 -0.44
C GLY A 17 -12.64 -6.54 -1.41
N THR A 18 -12.06 -5.41 -0.97
CA THR A 18 -11.72 -4.31 -1.89
C THR A 18 -10.76 -4.79 -2.97
N ASP A 19 -11.13 -4.52 -4.23
CA ASP A 19 -10.29 -4.77 -5.40
C ASP A 19 -9.18 -3.70 -5.50
N LEU A 20 -7.93 -4.16 -5.59
CA LEU A 20 -6.73 -3.34 -5.75
C LEU A 20 -6.00 -3.67 -7.07
N ASN A 21 -6.72 -4.26 -8.02
CA ASN A 21 -6.25 -4.49 -9.38
C ASN A 21 -5.99 -3.16 -10.09
N SER A 22 -5.18 -3.24 -11.14
CA SER A 22 -5.00 -2.17 -12.11
C SER A 22 -5.29 -2.73 -13.50
N SER A 23 -5.34 -1.88 -14.52
CA SER A 23 -5.58 -2.32 -15.91
C SER A 23 -4.70 -3.48 -16.36
N ASP A 24 -3.47 -3.57 -15.84
CA ASP A 24 -2.45 -4.51 -16.30
C ASP A 24 -2.17 -5.64 -15.30
N THR A 25 -2.91 -5.70 -14.19
CA THR A 25 -2.59 -6.61 -13.09
C THR A 25 -3.85 -7.13 -12.43
N ALA A 26 -3.96 -8.45 -12.33
CA ALA A 26 -5.04 -9.15 -11.63
C ALA A 26 -4.59 -9.67 -10.25
N TYR A 27 -5.54 -10.23 -9.51
CA TYR A 27 -5.34 -10.95 -8.23
C TYR A 27 -4.87 -10.10 -7.05
N ARG A 28 -5.21 -8.81 -7.02
CA ARG A 28 -5.00 -7.95 -5.86
C ARG A 28 -6.31 -7.66 -5.16
N THR A 29 -6.47 -8.23 -3.97
CA THR A 29 -7.70 -8.07 -3.18
C THR A 29 -7.35 -8.00 -1.72
N VAL A 30 -7.97 -7.08 -0.99
CA VAL A 30 -7.83 -7.02 0.47
C VAL A 30 -8.52 -8.24 1.06
N LEU A 31 -7.73 -9.10 1.70
CA LEU A 31 -8.24 -10.27 2.41
C LEU A 31 -8.79 -9.87 3.77
N GLU A 32 -8.07 -9.04 4.50
CA GLU A 32 -8.42 -8.65 5.87
C GLU A 32 -7.94 -7.23 6.18
N VAL A 33 -8.71 -6.53 7.02
CA VAL A 33 -8.28 -5.31 7.72
C VAL A 33 -7.98 -5.72 9.16
N ARG A 34 -6.72 -5.61 9.59
CA ARG A 34 -6.26 -6.08 10.90
C ARG A 34 -5.78 -4.94 11.76
N ALA A 35 -5.99 -5.06 13.07
CA ALA A 35 -5.47 -4.12 14.06
C ALA A 35 -4.09 -4.51 14.62
N ASP A 36 -3.57 -5.67 14.24
CA ASP A 36 -2.43 -6.32 14.87
C ASP A 36 -1.41 -6.89 13.86
N ILE A 37 -1.22 -6.21 12.71
CA ILE A 37 -0.20 -6.59 11.73
C ILE A 37 1.17 -6.61 12.41
N SER A 38 1.79 -7.79 12.35
CA SER A 38 3.09 -8.05 12.93
C SER A 38 3.96 -8.87 11.97
N SER A 39 5.26 -8.62 12.02
CA SER A 39 6.26 -9.35 11.26
C SER A 39 7.61 -9.14 11.93
N THR A 40 8.28 -10.20 12.35
CA THR A 40 9.65 -10.11 12.86
C THR A 40 10.63 -9.76 11.73
N ARG A 41 10.41 -10.30 10.53
CA ARG A 41 11.25 -10.04 9.34
C ARG A 41 11.20 -8.59 8.85
N TYR A 42 10.05 -7.95 9.00
CA TYR A 42 9.83 -6.56 8.56
C TYR A 42 9.66 -5.57 9.71
N GLU A 43 9.88 -6.04 10.94
CA GLU A 43 9.80 -5.25 12.18
C GLU A 43 8.46 -4.53 12.41
N TYR A 44 7.34 -5.08 11.93
CA TYR A 44 6.00 -4.53 12.17
C TYR A 44 5.55 -4.80 13.60
N LYS A 45 5.09 -3.77 14.31
CA LYS A 45 4.84 -3.81 15.77
C LYS A 45 3.36 -3.72 16.13
N LYS A 46 2.59 -4.75 15.77
CA LYS A 46 1.13 -4.87 16.04
C LYS A 46 0.37 -3.61 15.61
N GLU A 47 0.54 -3.26 14.35
CA GLU A 47 -0.02 -2.03 13.78
C GLU A 47 -1.31 -2.34 13.03
N ILE A 48 -2.18 -1.33 12.90
CA ILE A 48 -3.33 -1.44 12.01
C ILE A 48 -2.82 -1.53 10.57
N GLY A 49 -3.49 -2.32 9.73
CA GLY A 49 -3.19 -2.38 8.30
C GLY A 49 -4.00 -3.41 7.54
N PHE A 50 -3.48 -3.80 6.39
CA PHE A 50 -4.15 -4.69 5.44
C PHE A 50 -3.34 -5.95 5.17
N ILE A 51 -4.03 -7.09 5.07
CA ILE A 51 -3.49 -8.27 4.38
C ILE A 51 -4.08 -8.26 2.98
N VAL A 52 -3.20 -8.22 1.98
CA VAL A 52 -3.61 -8.12 0.57
C VAL A 52 -3.09 -9.33 -0.17
N ARG A 53 -3.98 -10.05 -0.84
CA ARG A 53 -3.61 -11.11 -1.78
C ARG A 53 -2.86 -10.49 -2.96
N ILE A 54 -1.77 -11.12 -3.38
CA ILE A 54 -1.00 -10.75 -4.56
C ILE A 54 -0.70 -12.00 -5.39
N GLY A 55 -1.57 -12.30 -6.35
CA GLY A 55 -1.53 -13.57 -7.09
C GLY A 55 -2.41 -14.65 -6.46
N GLU A 56 -2.35 -15.88 -6.95
CA GLU A 56 -3.30 -16.93 -6.55
C GLU A 56 -3.08 -17.41 -5.11
N ASN A 57 -1.81 -17.58 -4.70
CA ASN A 57 -1.44 -18.24 -3.44
C ASN A 57 -0.52 -17.40 -2.54
N SER A 58 -0.40 -16.09 -2.79
CA SER A 58 0.50 -15.22 -2.01
C SER A 58 -0.25 -14.02 -1.45
N SER A 59 0.22 -13.52 -0.31
CA SER A 59 -0.30 -12.32 0.32
C SER A 59 0.82 -11.52 0.95
N ILE A 60 0.57 -10.22 1.10
CA ILE A 60 1.48 -9.27 1.71
C ILE A 60 0.78 -8.48 2.81
N LYS A 61 1.57 -8.02 3.77
CA LYS A 61 1.14 -7.21 4.89
C LYS A 61 1.51 -5.75 4.62
N ILE A 62 0.52 -4.88 4.69
CA ILE A 62 0.68 -3.43 4.47
C ILE A 62 0.20 -2.70 5.73
N PRO A 63 1.11 -2.39 6.69
CA PRO A 63 0.76 -1.61 7.87
C PRO A 63 0.47 -0.14 7.49
N LEU A 64 -0.32 0.55 8.31
CA LEU A 64 -0.65 1.97 8.08
C LEU A 64 0.59 2.87 8.12
N THR A 65 1.60 2.56 8.91
CA THR A 65 2.87 3.30 8.95
C THR A 65 3.66 3.22 7.64
N MET A 66 3.54 2.09 6.91
CA MET A 66 4.06 1.99 5.55
C MET A 66 3.31 2.93 4.60
N LEU A 67 1.98 2.97 4.71
CA LEU A 67 1.16 3.88 3.91
C LEU A 67 1.45 5.33 4.26
N GLU A 68 1.69 5.66 5.52
CA GLU A 68 2.06 7.01 5.98
C GLU A 68 3.35 7.49 5.32
N THR A 69 4.39 6.66 5.38
CA THR A 69 5.70 6.99 4.80
C THR A 69 5.60 7.15 3.28
N CYS A 70 4.90 6.23 2.60
CA CYS A 70 4.70 6.30 1.15
C CYS A 70 3.81 7.49 0.74
N TYR A 71 2.81 7.82 1.55
CA TYR A 71 1.97 9.00 1.35
C TYR A 71 2.76 10.29 1.58
N GLY A 72 3.76 10.29 2.47
CA GLY A 72 4.73 11.37 2.62
C GLY A 72 5.40 11.73 1.30
N ALA A 73 5.88 10.72 0.56
CA ALA A 73 6.45 10.95 -0.78
C ALA A 73 5.43 11.55 -1.76
N LEU A 74 4.23 10.98 -1.80
CA LEU A 74 3.14 11.43 -2.66
C LEU A 74 2.73 12.89 -2.36
N SER A 75 2.65 13.26 -1.08
CA SER A 75 2.17 14.58 -0.64
C SER A 75 3.23 15.67 -0.68
N LEU A 76 4.50 15.35 -0.41
CA LEU A 76 5.60 16.33 -0.41
C LEU A 76 6.23 16.50 -1.79
N HIS A 77 6.36 15.41 -2.55
CA HIS A 77 7.04 15.43 -3.85
C HIS A 77 6.09 15.30 -5.04
N GLY A 78 4.78 15.17 -4.78
CA GLY A 78 3.78 14.94 -5.81
C GLY A 78 3.90 13.58 -6.50
N ASN A 79 4.75 12.68 -6.00
CA ASN A 79 5.09 11.42 -6.65
C ASN A 79 5.46 10.32 -5.65
N TYR A 80 4.93 9.13 -5.87
CA TYR A 80 5.35 7.89 -5.24
C TYR A 80 5.71 6.87 -6.33
N ASP A 81 6.88 6.24 -6.21
CA ASP A 81 7.37 5.25 -7.18
C ASP A 81 8.14 4.10 -6.51
N GLY A 82 8.54 3.14 -7.33
CA GLY A 82 9.30 1.98 -6.87
C GLY A 82 10.72 2.29 -6.39
N LYS A 83 11.32 3.42 -6.80
CA LYS A 83 12.65 3.83 -6.30
C LYS A 83 12.52 4.28 -4.85
N PHE A 84 11.56 5.15 -4.56
CA PHE A 84 11.27 5.59 -3.20
C PHE A 84 10.97 4.38 -2.29
N PHE A 85 10.09 3.49 -2.74
CA PHE A 85 9.70 2.33 -1.95
C PHE A 85 10.88 1.38 -1.66
N ARG A 86 11.71 1.06 -2.67
CA ARG A 86 12.88 0.19 -2.49
C ARG A 86 13.91 0.76 -1.52
N ASN A 87 14.03 2.08 -1.45
CA ASN A 87 14.95 2.74 -0.51
C ASN A 87 14.46 2.63 0.94
N HIS A 88 13.14 2.73 1.19
CA HIS A 88 12.57 2.71 2.54
C HIS A 88 12.20 1.31 3.02
N TYR A 89 11.86 0.41 2.10
CA TYR A 89 11.38 -0.95 2.36
C TYR A 89 12.12 -1.99 1.51
N PRO A 90 13.47 -2.07 1.62
CA PRO A 90 14.28 -2.90 0.74
C PRO A 90 13.96 -4.40 0.86
N LEU A 91 13.67 -4.87 2.08
CA LEU A 91 13.33 -6.28 2.32
C LEU A 91 11.98 -6.64 1.69
N GLN A 92 10.96 -5.82 1.90
CA GLN A 92 9.63 -6.00 1.34
C GLN A 92 9.67 -6.00 -0.19
N ALA A 93 10.45 -5.09 -0.77
CA ALA A 93 10.62 -4.99 -2.22
C ALA A 93 11.40 -6.17 -2.80
N LYS A 94 12.38 -6.71 -2.06
CA LYS A 94 13.14 -7.89 -2.44
C LYS A 94 12.28 -9.15 -2.41
N ASP A 95 11.51 -9.34 -1.34
CA ASP A 95 10.71 -10.54 -1.14
C ASP A 95 9.46 -10.54 -2.01
N HIS A 96 8.80 -9.38 -2.13
CA HIS A 96 7.58 -9.22 -2.91
C HIS A 96 7.56 -7.84 -3.60
N PRO A 97 8.12 -7.71 -4.82
CA PRO A 97 8.15 -6.43 -5.55
C PRO A 97 6.75 -5.86 -5.82
N CYS A 98 5.71 -6.69 -5.76
CA CYS A 98 4.31 -6.27 -5.83
C CYS A 98 3.87 -5.30 -4.73
N HIS A 99 4.61 -5.16 -3.61
CA HIS A 99 4.28 -4.17 -2.57
C HIS A 99 4.18 -2.76 -3.15
N VAL A 100 5.12 -2.37 -4.02
CA VAL A 100 5.14 -1.04 -4.64
C VAL A 100 3.80 -0.74 -5.31
N HIS A 101 3.35 -1.68 -6.14
CA HIS A 101 2.12 -1.50 -6.90
C HIS A 101 0.90 -1.57 -5.99
N THR A 102 0.90 -2.46 -5.01
CA THR A 102 -0.24 -2.63 -4.10
C THR A 102 -0.45 -1.41 -3.22
N VAL A 103 0.63 -0.83 -2.65
CA VAL A 103 0.59 0.43 -1.91
C VAL A 103 0.09 1.57 -2.79
N GLY A 104 0.60 1.68 -4.01
CA GLY A 104 0.11 2.68 -4.95
C GLY A 104 -1.38 2.53 -5.28
N GLN A 105 -1.86 1.29 -5.47
CA GLN A 105 -3.28 1.02 -5.72
C GLN A 105 -4.17 1.31 -4.52
N VAL A 106 -3.69 1.12 -3.29
CA VAL A 106 -4.40 1.58 -2.09
C VAL A 106 -4.67 3.09 -2.17
N PHE A 107 -3.68 3.89 -2.59
CA PHE A 107 -3.88 5.32 -2.77
C PHE A 107 -4.81 5.66 -3.93
N VAL A 108 -4.73 4.93 -5.05
CA VAL A 108 -5.64 5.14 -6.18
C VAL A 108 -7.09 4.85 -5.81
N VAL A 109 -7.36 3.70 -5.20
CA VAL A 109 -8.72 3.28 -4.81
C VAL A 109 -9.27 4.16 -3.69
N ALA A 110 -8.43 4.62 -2.76
CA ALA A 110 -8.81 5.64 -1.78
C ALA A 110 -9.04 7.03 -2.41
N GLY A 111 -8.77 7.22 -3.70
CA GLY A 111 -8.90 8.50 -4.41
C GLY A 111 -7.91 9.55 -3.92
N LEU A 112 -6.71 9.13 -3.55
CA LEU A 112 -5.59 9.97 -3.12
C LEU A 112 -4.52 10.14 -4.20
N ALA A 113 -4.53 9.29 -5.23
CA ALA A 113 -3.58 9.32 -6.32
C ALA A 113 -4.21 8.86 -7.64
N LYS A 114 -3.51 9.10 -8.74
CA LYS A 114 -3.71 8.52 -10.06
C LYS A 114 -2.42 7.82 -10.51
N ARG A 115 -2.56 6.65 -11.13
CA ARG A 115 -1.42 5.95 -11.73
C ARG A 115 -0.99 6.68 -13.01
N THR A 116 0.29 7.03 -13.09
CA THR A 116 0.92 7.65 -14.28
C THR A 116 2.14 6.81 -14.66
N GLY A 117 1.96 5.91 -15.63
CA GLY A 117 2.99 4.92 -16.00
C GLY A 117 3.35 4.00 -14.82
N ASN A 118 4.62 4.06 -14.41
CA ASN A 118 5.17 3.30 -13.28
C ASN A 118 5.18 4.07 -11.95
N SER A 119 4.45 5.19 -11.90
CA SER A 119 4.43 6.11 -10.76
C SER A 119 3.01 6.47 -10.35
N TYR A 120 2.85 7.07 -9.17
CA TYR A 120 1.57 7.50 -8.61
C TYR A 120 1.67 8.96 -8.22
N ARG A 121 0.71 9.77 -8.67
CA ARG A 121 0.69 11.23 -8.50
C ARG A 121 -0.64 11.68 -7.93
N GLN A 122 -0.67 12.80 -7.20
CA GLN A 122 -1.91 13.38 -6.67
C GLN A 122 -2.81 13.92 -7.79
#